data_AF-A0A8C1MR66-F1
#
_entry.id   AF-A0A8C1MR66-F1
#
_cell.length_a   1.000
_cell.length_b   1.000
_cell.length_c   1.000
_cell.angle_alpha   90.00
_cell.angle_beta   90.00
_cell.angle_gamma   90.00
#
_symmetry.space_group_name_H-M   'P 1'
#
loop_
_entity.id
_entity.type
_entity.pdbx_description
1 polymer ?
#
loop_
_entity_poly.entity_id
_entity_poly.type
_entity_poly.pdbx_seq_one_letter_code
_entity_poly.pdbx_strand_id
1 'polypeptide(L)'
;MGFNNQRNMKIIFILSVIVTMSVLMLNYPGQRTNCPHKEGKVLNNSLKQEIGELQGCSAIIQGDMDGVDKDAFRKLLATKKRTNLLSESFYLNATKDCPSYIRDRRFLTVSLSKEEQDFPIAYSMVIHEKIEMFERLLRAIYTPHNVYCVHVDQKSPEIFKQAVRAIASCLTNVFVASKLEHVIYASWSRVQADINCMQDLLKSPIQWKYLLNTCGTDFPIKTNAEMVQSLKLLNGKNSMESETVEGKNGRWQYHHDVTNVVTRTDVKKSPPPIQSPMFSGNAYFVVSREFVEHIFKSKEIQDFMEWEKDTYSPDEHMWATLQRMPSVPGSNPSNVKYEQSDMNAIARLVKWSYHEGDLKSGAPYPPCTGMHRRAVCVYGAGDLKWIVQQHHLLANKFDPEVDDVAIKCMEAFLRS
;
A
#
# COMPACT_ATOMS: atom_id res chain seq x y z
N MET A 1 -23.36 15.02 -75.19
CA MET A 1 -22.99 13.77 -75.90
C MET A 1 -22.13 12.91 -74.97
N GLY A 2 -22.47 11.62 -74.83
CA GLY A 2 -21.66 10.61 -74.12
C GLY A 2 -22.13 10.29 -72.69
N PHE A 3 -23.28 9.62 -72.50
CA PHE A 3 -23.38 8.16 -72.26
C PHE A 3 -22.54 7.68 -71.06
N ASN A 4 -23.08 7.54 -69.85
CA ASN A 4 -23.99 6.49 -69.37
C ASN A 4 -23.54 5.07 -69.76
N ASN A 5 -22.47 4.53 -69.16
CA ASN A 5 -22.22 3.08 -69.17
C ASN A 5 -21.24 2.53 -68.11
N GLN A 6 -21.40 2.90 -66.83
CA GLN A 6 -20.58 2.28 -65.77
C GLN A 6 -21.30 1.97 -64.45
N ARG A 7 -22.64 2.03 -64.45
CA ARG A 7 -23.48 1.65 -63.30
C ARG A 7 -24.11 0.25 -63.41
N ASN A 8 -24.09 -0.37 -64.59
CA ASN A 8 -24.70 -1.70 -64.82
C ASN A 8 -23.74 -2.89 -64.73
N MET A 9 -22.42 -2.65 -64.57
CA MET A 9 -21.42 -3.74 -64.48
C MET A 9 -20.99 -4.09 -63.04
N LYS A 10 -21.46 -3.33 -62.03
CA LYS A 10 -21.23 -3.63 -60.61
C LYS A 10 -22.41 -4.33 -59.90
N ILE A 11 -23.59 -4.39 -60.53
CA ILE A 11 -24.78 -5.05 -59.96
C ILE A 11 -24.82 -6.55 -60.31
N ILE A 12 -24.22 -6.96 -61.43
CA ILE A 12 -24.20 -8.37 -61.89
C ILE A 12 -23.18 -9.22 -61.10
N PHE A 13 -22.13 -8.62 -60.54
CA PHE A 13 -21.13 -9.34 -59.72
C PHE A 13 -21.57 -9.57 -58.26
N ILE A 14 -22.57 -8.83 -57.77
CA ILE A 14 -23.06 -8.95 -56.39
C ILE A 14 -24.16 -10.01 -56.29
N LEU A 15 -24.89 -10.30 -57.37
CA LEU A 15 -25.94 -11.32 -57.39
C LEU A 15 -25.41 -12.76 -57.63
N SER A 16 -24.22 -12.97 -58.20
CA SER A 16 -23.67 -14.33 -58.39
C SER A 16 -22.95 -14.90 -57.16
N VAL A 17 -22.57 -14.06 -56.20
CA VAL A 17 -21.92 -14.48 -54.94
C VAL A 17 -22.95 -14.78 -53.85
N ILE A 18 -24.15 -14.19 -53.92
CA ILE A 18 -25.23 -14.46 -52.96
C ILE A 18 -25.94 -15.79 -53.25
N VAL A 19 -26.00 -16.22 -54.51
CA VAL A 19 -26.69 -17.49 -54.89
C VAL A 19 -25.82 -18.73 -54.67
N THR A 20 -24.49 -18.60 -54.54
CA THR A 20 -23.59 -19.74 -54.28
C THR A 20 -23.35 -20.02 -52.78
N MET A 21 -23.68 -19.08 -51.89
CA MET A 21 -23.66 -19.28 -50.42
C MET A 21 -25.00 -19.79 -49.84
N SER A 22 -26.07 -19.86 -50.64
CA SER A 22 -27.37 -20.38 -50.19
C SER A 22 -27.61 -21.86 -50.53
N VAL A 23 -26.73 -22.49 -51.31
CA VAL A 23 -26.90 -23.90 -51.74
C VAL A 23 -26.00 -24.88 -50.95
N LEU A 24 -25.08 -24.38 -50.11
CA LEU A 24 -24.23 -25.22 -49.25
C LEU A 24 -24.76 -25.41 -47.81
N MET A 25 -25.95 -24.89 -47.49
CA MET A 25 -26.59 -25.05 -46.17
C MET A 25 -27.82 -25.97 -46.15
N LEU A 26 -28.01 -26.78 -47.19
CA LEU A 26 -29.06 -27.80 -47.26
C LEU A 26 -28.45 -29.10 -47.77
N ASN A 27 -27.77 -29.84 -46.89
CA ASN A 27 -27.68 -31.32 -46.87
C ASN A 27 -26.53 -31.77 -45.96
N TYR A 28 -26.78 -31.82 -44.65
CA TYR A 28 -26.05 -32.70 -43.74
C TYR A 28 -27.01 -33.20 -42.66
N PRO A 29 -27.38 -34.49 -42.65
CA PRO A 29 -28.16 -35.06 -41.57
C PRO A 29 -27.24 -35.54 -40.45
N GLY A 30 -27.57 -35.18 -39.21
CA GLY A 30 -27.15 -35.92 -38.02
C GLY A 30 -25.99 -35.34 -37.22
N GLN A 31 -26.31 -34.54 -36.19
CA GLN A 31 -26.13 -34.93 -34.77
C GLN A 31 -26.58 -33.76 -33.89
N ARG A 32 -27.64 -33.97 -33.11
CA ARG A 32 -27.96 -33.13 -31.95
C ARG A 32 -26.85 -33.35 -30.92
N THR A 33 -25.85 -32.46 -30.88
CA THR A 33 -24.99 -32.29 -29.72
C THR A 33 -25.60 -31.20 -28.84
N ASN A 34 -25.96 -31.56 -27.61
CA ASN A 34 -26.37 -30.62 -26.57
C ASN A 34 -25.28 -29.54 -26.41
N CYS A 35 -25.61 -28.28 -26.70
CA CYS A 35 -24.80 -27.14 -26.30
C CYS A 35 -24.78 -27.03 -24.76
N PRO A 36 -23.63 -26.74 -24.12
CA PRO A 36 -23.57 -26.59 -22.68
C PRO A 36 -24.17 -25.24 -22.27
N HIS A 37 -25.49 -25.18 -22.10
CA HIS A 37 -26.20 -24.03 -21.53
C HIS A 37 -25.75 -23.64 -20.10
N LYS A 38 -24.93 -24.48 -19.44
CA LYS A 38 -24.41 -24.24 -18.08
C LYS A 38 -23.21 -23.29 -18.04
N GLU A 39 -22.30 -23.31 -19.00
CA GLU A 39 -21.08 -22.48 -18.95
C GLU A 39 -21.38 -20.99 -19.18
N GLY A 40 -22.23 -20.66 -20.16
CA GLY A 40 -22.65 -19.28 -20.42
C GLY A 40 -23.47 -18.65 -19.29
N LYS A 41 -24.20 -19.46 -18.51
CA LYS A 41 -25.01 -18.99 -17.37
C LYS A 41 -24.13 -18.73 -16.13
N VAL A 42 -23.07 -19.52 -15.94
CA VAL A 42 -22.09 -19.35 -14.86
C VAL A 42 -21.21 -18.13 -15.11
N LEU A 43 -20.74 -17.93 -16.34
CA LEU A 43 -19.95 -16.76 -16.73
C LEU A 43 -20.75 -15.46 -16.57
N ASN A 44 -22.01 -15.44 -17.00
CA ASN A 44 -22.91 -14.29 -16.82
C ASN A 44 -23.21 -13.99 -15.34
N ASN A 45 -23.34 -15.03 -14.50
CA ASN A 45 -23.54 -14.84 -13.07
C ASN A 45 -22.29 -14.32 -12.35
N SER A 46 -21.09 -14.78 -12.74
CA SER A 46 -19.82 -14.30 -12.18
C SER A 46 -19.57 -12.83 -12.55
N LEU A 47 -19.80 -12.45 -13.81
CA LEU A 47 -19.66 -11.06 -14.27
C LEU A 47 -20.67 -10.14 -13.58
N LYS A 48 -21.93 -10.60 -13.42
CA LYS A 48 -22.97 -9.85 -12.70
C LYS A 48 -22.61 -9.65 -11.23
N GLN A 49 -21.96 -10.63 -10.61
CA GLN A 49 -21.47 -10.51 -9.24
C GLN A 49 -20.32 -9.49 -9.13
N GLU A 50 -19.33 -9.56 -10.03
CA GLU A 50 -18.19 -8.61 -10.05
C GLU A 50 -18.67 -7.17 -10.27
N ILE A 51 -19.62 -6.95 -11.19
CA ILE A 51 -20.25 -5.63 -11.41
C ILE A 51 -21.01 -5.16 -10.16
N GLY A 52 -21.79 -6.04 -9.53
CA GLY A 52 -22.54 -5.70 -8.32
C GLY A 52 -21.64 -5.38 -7.13
N GLU A 53 -20.50 -6.05 -6.99
CA GLU A 53 -19.49 -5.75 -5.97
C GLU A 53 -18.84 -4.38 -6.22
N LEU A 54 -18.49 -4.06 -7.48
CA LEU A 54 -17.96 -2.73 -7.85
C LEU A 54 -18.95 -1.60 -7.56
N GLN A 55 -20.24 -1.78 -7.92
CA GLN A 55 -21.30 -0.83 -7.60
C GLN A 55 -21.46 -0.66 -6.08
N GLY A 56 -21.44 -1.76 -5.32
CA GLY A 56 -21.50 -1.73 -3.86
C GLY A 56 -20.32 -1.00 -3.23
N CYS A 57 -19.11 -1.17 -3.76
CA CYS A 57 -17.93 -0.46 -3.29
C CYS A 57 -17.96 1.03 -3.64
N SER A 58 -18.40 1.39 -4.85
CA SER A 58 -18.63 2.78 -5.23
C SER A 58 -19.62 3.45 -4.28
N ALA A 59 -20.70 2.75 -3.93
CA ALA A 59 -21.71 3.24 -3.01
C ALA A 59 -21.19 3.47 -1.59
N ILE A 60 -20.34 2.58 -1.09
CA ILE A 60 -19.68 2.73 0.22
C ILE A 60 -18.79 3.99 0.23
N ILE A 61 -18.02 4.20 -0.85
CA ILE A 61 -17.04 5.28 -0.93
C ILE A 61 -17.72 6.64 -1.15
N GLN A 62 -18.72 6.70 -2.03
CA GLN A 62 -19.47 7.93 -2.31
C GLN A 62 -20.49 8.22 -1.21
N GLY A 63 -20.95 7.19 -0.49
CA GLY A 63 -22.08 7.25 0.43
C GLY A 63 -23.40 7.53 -0.30
N ASP A 64 -23.54 6.97 -1.50
CA ASP A 64 -24.73 7.05 -2.34
C ASP A 64 -25.18 5.63 -2.71
N MET A 65 -26.42 5.29 -2.38
CA MET A 65 -26.98 3.95 -2.59
C MET A 65 -27.89 3.88 -3.83
N ASP A 66 -28.05 4.97 -4.56
CA ASP A 66 -28.91 5.03 -5.72
C ASP A 66 -28.39 4.12 -6.84
N GLY A 67 -29.27 3.28 -7.38
CA GLY A 67 -28.93 2.33 -8.46
C GLY A 67 -28.14 1.09 -8.02
N VAL A 68 -27.84 0.92 -6.73
CA VAL A 68 -27.12 -0.26 -6.22
C VAL A 68 -28.04 -1.48 -6.14
N ASP A 69 -27.60 -2.61 -6.72
CA ASP A 69 -28.27 -3.89 -6.55
C ASP A 69 -28.21 -4.32 -5.08
N LYS A 70 -29.37 -4.33 -4.41
CA LYS A 70 -29.47 -4.61 -2.97
C LYS A 70 -29.00 -6.02 -2.59
N ASP A 71 -29.16 -7.00 -3.47
CA ASP A 71 -28.77 -8.38 -3.18
C ASP A 71 -27.27 -8.58 -3.37
N ALA A 72 -26.68 -7.95 -4.40
CA ALA A 72 -25.22 -7.90 -4.55
C ALA A 72 -24.57 -7.16 -3.37
N PHE A 73 -25.14 -6.04 -2.94
CA PHE A 73 -24.65 -5.28 -1.79
C PHE A 73 -24.71 -6.09 -0.49
N ARG A 74 -25.82 -6.80 -0.23
CA ARG A 74 -25.94 -7.70 0.92
C ARG A 74 -24.89 -8.81 0.88
N LYS A 75 -24.62 -9.40 -0.28
CA LYS A 75 -23.58 -10.43 -0.45
C LYS A 75 -22.19 -9.86 -0.19
N LEU A 76 -21.89 -8.65 -0.69
CA LEU A 76 -20.64 -7.96 -0.40
C LEU A 76 -20.46 -7.79 1.11
N LEU A 77 -21.45 -7.22 1.80
CA LEU A 77 -21.41 -7.02 3.26
C LEU A 77 -21.32 -8.33 4.05
N ALA A 78 -21.89 -9.43 3.54
CA ALA A 78 -21.74 -10.74 4.16
C ALA A 78 -20.29 -11.26 4.12
N THR A 79 -19.43 -10.70 3.26
CA THR A 79 -17.98 -11.01 3.24
C THR A 79 -17.14 -10.14 4.18
N LYS A 80 -17.76 -9.26 4.98
CA LYS A 80 -17.06 -8.36 5.92
C LYS A 80 -16.05 -9.09 6.80
N LYS A 81 -16.44 -10.17 7.46
CA LYS A 81 -15.52 -10.97 8.27
C LYS A 81 -15.10 -12.22 7.50
N ARG A 82 -13.92 -12.17 6.88
CA ARG A 82 -13.39 -13.31 6.14
C ARG A 82 -12.60 -14.23 7.06
N THR A 83 -13.03 -15.48 7.18
CA THR A 83 -12.38 -16.50 8.02
C THR A 83 -11.36 -17.35 7.27
N ASN A 84 -11.47 -17.43 5.94
CA ASN A 84 -10.59 -18.24 5.09
C ASN A 84 -9.68 -17.34 4.25
N LEU A 85 -8.55 -16.97 4.84
CA LEU A 85 -7.47 -16.26 4.16
C LEU A 85 -6.62 -17.23 3.32
N LEU A 86 -5.97 -16.72 2.28
CA LEU A 86 -5.01 -17.47 1.48
C LEU A 86 -3.76 -17.73 2.31
N SER A 87 -3.38 -19.01 2.39
CA SER A 87 -2.24 -19.47 3.19
C SER A 87 -0.90 -19.32 2.46
N GLU A 88 0.18 -19.47 3.20
CA GLU A 88 1.53 -19.49 2.67
C GLU A 88 1.70 -20.60 1.62
N SER A 89 1.11 -21.78 1.85
CA SER A 89 1.12 -22.90 0.91
C SER A 89 0.43 -22.58 -0.41
N PHE A 90 -0.64 -21.77 -0.40
CA PHE A 90 -1.27 -21.29 -1.63
C PHE A 90 -0.26 -20.47 -2.45
N TYR A 91 0.43 -19.52 -1.82
CA TYR A 91 1.41 -18.68 -2.51
C TYR A 91 2.60 -19.48 -3.02
N LEU A 92 3.16 -20.39 -2.21
CA LEU A 92 4.25 -21.29 -2.62
C LEU A 92 3.90 -22.14 -3.84
N ASN A 93 2.62 -22.51 -3.99
CA ASN A 93 2.18 -23.26 -5.17
C ASN A 93 1.91 -22.34 -6.37
N ALA A 94 1.25 -21.21 -6.15
CA ALA A 94 0.87 -20.28 -7.21
C ALA A 94 2.10 -19.65 -7.89
N THR A 95 3.14 -19.32 -7.12
CA THR A 95 4.35 -18.66 -7.64
C THR A 95 5.31 -19.61 -8.35
N LYS A 96 5.00 -20.91 -8.46
CA LYS A 96 5.79 -21.84 -9.31
C LYS A 96 5.72 -21.47 -10.79
N ASP A 97 4.60 -20.87 -11.20
CA ASP A 97 4.39 -20.29 -12.52
C ASP A 97 4.18 -18.78 -12.34
N CYS A 98 5.28 -18.02 -12.30
CA CYS A 98 5.23 -16.58 -12.11
C CYS A 98 4.36 -15.84 -13.16
N PRO A 99 4.45 -16.14 -14.47
CA PRO A 99 3.53 -15.57 -15.45
C PRO A 99 2.05 -15.77 -15.11
N SER A 100 1.64 -16.99 -14.74
CA SER A 100 0.25 -17.24 -14.32
C SER A 100 -0.08 -16.54 -13.00
N TYR A 101 0.80 -16.57 -12.00
CA TYR A 101 0.62 -15.84 -10.74
C TYR A 101 0.37 -14.35 -10.96
N ILE A 102 1.24 -13.68 -11.72
CA ILE A 102 1.14 -12.25 -12.03
C ILE A 102 -0.19 -11.94 -12.72
N ARG A 103 -0.58 -12.74 -13.72
CA ARG A 103 -1.84 -12.58 -14.46
C ARG A 103 -3.05 -12.81 -13.56
N ASP A 104 -3.09 -13.93 -12.86
CA ASP A 104 -4.26 -14.39 -12.09
C ASP A 104 -4.45 -13.54 -10.83
N ARG A 105 -3.37 -13.04 -10.24
CA ARG A 105 -3.39 -12.06 -9.15
C ARG A 105 -3.56 -10.62 -9.64
N ARG A 106 -3.58 -10.39 -10.95
CA ARG A 106 -3.80 -9.08 -11.60
C ARG A 106 -2.77 -8.01 -11.17
N PHE A 107 -1.48 -8.33 -11.19
CA PHE A 107 -0.44 -7.32 -10.99
C PHE A 107 -0.34 -6.39 -12.20
N LEU A 108 -0.19 -5.08 -11.97
CA LEU A 108 0.01 -4.08 -13.03
C LEU A 108 1.48 -4.05 -13.43
N THR A 109 1.84 -4.77 -14.48
CA THR A 109 3.24 -4.89 -14.96
C THR A 109 3.61 -3.91 -16.07
N VAL A 110 2.73 -2.96 -16.37
CA VAL A 110 2.95 -1.89 -17.34
C VAL A 110 2.89 -0.53 -16.65
N SER A 111 3.71 0.41 -17.11
CA SER A 111 3.61 1.80 -16.65
C SER A 111 2.36 2.44 -17.26
N LEU A 112 1.55 3.12 -16.45
CA LEU A 112 0.29 3.73 -16.90
C LEU A 112 0.48 5.13 -17.47
N SER A 113 1.58 5.80 -17.14
CA SER A 113 1.92 7.12 -17.67
C SER A 113 3.42 7.38 -17.69
N LYS A 114 3.85 8.28 -18.59
CA LYS A 114 5.24 8.75 -18.64
C LYS A 114 5.64 9.50 -17.37
N GLU A 115 4.69 10.25 -16.80
CA GLU A 115 4.89 10.97 -15.54
C GLU A 115 5.26 10.03 -14.40
N GLU A 116 4.57 8.91 -14.27
CA GLU A 116 4.88 7.90 -13.25
C GLU A 116 6.22 7.21 -13.52
N GLN A 117 6.48 6.84 -14.78
CA GLN A 117 7.75 6.21 -15.17
C GLN A 117 8.98 7.07 -14.83
N ASP A 118 8.87 8.39 -15.01
CA ASP A 118 9.95 9.34 -14.78
C ASP A 118 10.08 9.75 -13.30
N PHE A 119 9.19 9.26 -12.43
CA PHE A 119 9.21 9.52 -10.99
C PHE A 119 9.10 8.23 -10.16
N PRO A 120 10.14 7.38 -10.15
CA PRO A 120 10.08 6.13 -9.39
C PRO A 120 10.05 6.34 -7.88
N ILE A 121 9.25 5.53 -7.20
CA ILE A 121 9.09 5.49 -5.74
C ILE A 121 9.75 4.22 -5.20
N ALA A 122 10.42 4.34 -4.06
CA ALA A 122 10.93 3.22 -3.29
C ALA A 122 10.01 2.92 -2.10
N TYR A 123 9.86 1.64 -1.77
CA TYR A 123 9.13 1.18 -0.60
C TYR A 123 9.98 0.31 0.32
N SER A 124 9.92 0.58 1.62
CA SER A 124 10.43 -0.29 2.69
C SER A 124 9.25 -0.96 3.39
N MET A 125 9.06 -2.26 3.18
CA MET A 125 7.91 -3.01 3.67
C MET A 125 8.31 -3.92 4.83
N VAL A 126 7.98 -3.54 6.07
CA VAL A 126 8.29 -4.33 7.27
C VAL A 126 7.09 -5.21 7.65
N ILE A 127 7.24 -6.53 7.53
CA ILE A 127 6.17 -7.51 7.72
C ILE A 127 6.59 -8.67 8.64
N HIS A 128 5.61 -9.31 9.28
CA HIS A 128 5.87 -10.48 10.14
C HIS A 128 4.81 -11.58 10.06
N GLU A 129 3.63 -11.33 9.47
CA GLU A 129 2.52 -12.29 9.38
C GLU A 129 1.53 -11.88 8.26
N LYS A 130 0.46 -12.66 8.10
CA LYS A 130 -0.67 -12.44 7.18
C LYS A 130 -0.24 -12.28 5.72
N ILE A 131 0.19 -13.39 5.11
CA ILE A 131 0.75 -13.41 3.75
C ILE A 131 -0.19 -12.84 2.69
N GLU A 132 -1.51 -13.07 2.82
CA GLU A 132 -2.50 -12.47 1.92
C GLU A 132 -2.56 -10.95 2.03
N MET A 133 -2.44 -10.38 3.23
CA MET A 133 -2.42 -8.93 3.40
C MET A 133 -1.16 -8.31 2.80
N PHE A 134 -0.01 -8.97 2.94
CA PHE A 134 1.23 -8.58 2.25
C PHE A 134 1.04 -8.56 0.73
N GLU A 135 0.50 -9.63 0.13
CA GLU A 135 0.29 -9.67 -1.32
C GLU A 135 -0.68 -8.60 -1.79
N ARG A 136 -1.78 -8.36 -1.06
CA ARG A 136 -2.77 -7.33 -1.40
C ARG A 136 -2.18 -5.93 -1.34
N LEU A 137 -1.42 -5.62 -0.29
CA LEU A 137 -0.70 -4.35 -0.16
C LEU A 137 0.29 -4.20 -1.32
N LEU A 138 1.18 -5.18 -1.52
CA LEU A 138 2.18 -5.15 -2.59
C LEU A 138 1.51 -4.93 -3.94
N ARG A 139 0.47 -5.69 -4.26
CA ARG A 139 -0.30 -5.57 -5.50
C ARG A 139 -0.94 -4.20 -5.68
N ALA A 140 -1.43 -3.57 -4.60
CA ALA A 140 -2.07 -2.26 -4.66
C ALA A 140 -1.07 -1.13 -4.94
N ILE A 141 0.18 -1.28 -4.52
CA ILE A 141 1.24 -0.27 -4.73
C ILE A 141 2.21 -0.62 -5.87
N TYR A 142 2.13 -1.84 -6.43
CA TYR A 142 3.08 -2.34 -7.41
C TYR A 142 2.98 -1.61 -8.75
N THR A 143 4.13 -1.13 -9.23
CA THR A 143 4.35 -0.70 -10.61
C THR A 143 5.74 -1.18 -11.07
N PRO A 144 5.98 -1.37 -12.38
CA PRO A 144 7.25 -1.93 -12.87
C PRO A 144 8.43 -0.96 -12.77
N HIS A 145 8.18 0.35 -12.62
CA HIS A 145 9.23 1.38 -12.55
C HIS A 145 9.66 1.71 -11.11
N ASN A 146 8.83 1.41 -10.11
CA ASN A 146 9.16 1.58 -8.68
C ASN A 146 10.12 0.49 -8.16
N VAL A 147 10.49 0.53 -6.89
CA VAL A 147 11.31 -0.51 -6.24
C VAL A 147 10.83 -0.84 -4.83
N TYR A 148 10.87 -2.11 -4.45
CA TYR A 148 10.27 -2.60 -3.21
C TYR A 148 11.26 -3.48 -2.44
N CYS A 149 11.64 -3.05 -1.25
CA CYS A 149 12.37 -3.86 -0.30
C CYS A 149 11.41 -4.41 0.75
N VAL A 150 11.45 -5.72 0.98
CA VAL A 150 10.62 -6.41 1.97
C VAL A 150 11.49 -6.90 3.11
N HIS A 151 11.33 -6.31 4.29
CA HIS A 151 11.93 -6.81 5.51
C HIS A 151 10.96 -7.76 6.23
N VAL A 152 11.31 -9.05 6.26
CA VAL A 152 10.56 -10.06 7.02
C VAL A 152 11.21 -10.24 8.39
N ASP A 153 10.41 -10.13 9.46
CA ASP A 153 10.90 -10.40 10.82
C ASP A 153 11.51 -11.81 10.91
N GLN A 154 12.70 -11.92 11.50
CA GLN A 154 13.37 -13.21 11.67
C GLN A 154 12.54 -14.20 12.51
N LYS A 155 11.68 -13.70 13.40
CA LYS A 155 10.75 -14.50 14.22
C LYS A 155 9.63 -15.16 13.44
N SER A 156 9.32 -14.67 12.24
CA SER A 156 8.21 -15.21 11.46
C SER A 156 8.43 -16.70 11.16
N PRO A 157 7.35 -17.50 11.05
CA PRO A 157 7.47 -18.89 10.64
C PRO A 157 8.24 -19.06 9.33
N GLU A 158 9.02 -20.13 9.18
CA GLU A 158 9.83 -20.31 7.96
C GLU A 158 8.97 -20.43 6.71
N ILE A 159 7.78 -21.02 6.80
CA ILE A 159 6.84 -21.09 5.67
C ILE A 159 6.38 -19.70 5.21
N PHE A 160 6.24 -18.74 6.12
CA PHE A 160 5.93 -17.34 5.81
C PHE A 160 7.10 -16.68 5.08
N LYS A 161 8.32 -16.83 5.61
CA LYS A 161 9.54 -16.34 4.95
C LYS A 161 9.69 -16.91 3.53
N GLN A 162 9.44 -18.21 3.35
CA GLN A 162 9.48 -18.85 2.03
C GLN A 162 8.42 -18.29 1.09
N ALA A 163 7.17 -18.11 1.54
CA ALA A 163 6.11 -17.55 0.72
C ALA A 163 6.40 -16.10 0.29
N VAL A 164 6.94 -15.26 1.19
CA VAL A 164 7.38 -13.90 0.83
C VAL A 164 8.47 -13.93 -0.23
N ARG A 165 9.50 -14.77 -0.06
CA ARG A 165 10.56 -14.92 -1.07
C ARG A 165 10.00 -15.39 -2.42
N ALA A 166 9.04 -16.31 -2.41
CA ALA A 166 8.43 -16.84 -3.61
C ALA A 166 7.61 -15.76 -4.36
N ILE A 167 6.84 -14.94 -3.65
CA ILE A 167 6.14 -13.78 -4.23
C ILE A 167 7.14 -12.78 -4.81
N ALA A 168 8.14 -12.38 -4.03
CA ALA A 168 9.16 -11.43 -4.46
C ALA A 168 9.91 -11.91 -5.72
N SER A 169 10.21 -13.21 -5.81
CA SER A 169 10.94 -13.78 -6.95
C SER A 169 10.19 -13.68 -8.29
N CYS A 170 8.87 -13.49 -8.26
CA CYS A 170 8.09 -13.28 -9.48
C CYS A 170 8.13 -11.85 -10.02
N LEU A 171 8.69 -10.89 -9.28
CA LEU A 171 8.66 -9.47 -9.63
C LEU A 171 10.10 -8.92 -9.63
N THR A 172 10.56 -8.37 -10.75
CA THR A 172 11.99 -8.05 -10.97
C THR A 172 12.52 -6.90 -10.13
N ASN A 173 11.64 -6.06 -9.60
CA ASN A 173 11.92 -4.89 -8.78
C ASN A 173 11.46 -5.04 -7.31
N VAL A 174 11.14 -6.27 -6.89
CA VAL A 174 10.80 -6.61 -5.51
C VAL A 174 11.86 -7.56 -4.96
N PHE A 175 12.40 -7.26 -3.79
CA PHE A 175 13.41 -8.12 -3.16
C PHE A 175 13.24 -8.15 -1.64
N VAL A 176 13.68 -9.25 -1.03
CA VAL A 176 13.77 -9.37 0.44
C VAL A 176 15.06 -8.70 0.89
N ALA A 177 15.01 -7.93 1.98
CA ALA A 177 16.17 -7.25 2.55
C ALA A 177 17.32 -8.24 2.80
N SER A 178 18.55 -7.82 2.50
CA SER A 178 19.77 -8.63 2.66
C SER A 178 20.08 -8.93 4.13
N LYS A 179 19.64 -8.04 5.04
CA LYS A 179 19.73 -8.22 6.49
C LYS A 179 18.34 -8.13 7.11
N LEU A 180 17.96 -9.20 7.81
CA LEU A 180 16.71 -9.29 8.56
C LEU A 180 16.99 -9.14 10.06
N GLU A 181 16.12 -8.46 10.76
CA GLU A 181 16.18 -8.22 12.21
C GLU A 181 15.12 -9.04 12.96
N HIS A 182 15.43 -9.36 14.21
CA HIS A 182 14.49 -9.94 15.16
C HIS A 182 13.72 -8.81 15.85
N VAL A 183 12.58 -8.39 15.28
CA VAL A 183 11.97 -7.11 15.63
C VAL A 183 11.24 -7.18 16.98
N ILE A 184 11.77 -6.51 18.00
CA ILE A 184 11.16 -6.39 19.33
C ILE A 184 10.37 -5.07 19.39
N TYR A 185 9.13 -5.15 19.87
CA TYR A 185 8.25 -3.98 20.01
C TYR A 185 8.91 -2.88 20.85
N ALA A 186 8.80 -1.62 20.40
CA ALA A 186 9.39 -0.44 21.03
C ALA A 186 10.93 -0.43 21.13
N SER A 187 11.64 -1.28 20.37
CA SER A 187 13.11 -1.30 20.35
C SER A 187 13.69 -0.77 19.04
N TRP A 188 15.00 -0.47 19.06
CA TRP A 188 15.79 -0.13 17.88
C TRP A 188 15.62 -1.07 16.69
N SER A 189 15.39 -2.36 16.93
CA SER A 189 15.26 -3.35 15.84
C SER A 189 14.14 -3.00 14.84
N ARG A 190 13.10 -2.26 15.26
CA ARG A 190 12.07 -1.74 14.35
C ARG A 190 12.64 -0.68 13.40
N VAL A 191 13.46 0.23 13.92
CA VAL A 191 14.17 1.25 13.11
C VAL A 191 15.19 0.60 12.18
N GLN A 192 15.97 -0.35 12.72
CA GLN A 192 16.99 -1.08 11.97
C GLN A 192 16.43 -1.83 10.77
N ALA A 193 15.21 -2.36 10.87
CA ALA A 193 14.52 -3.02 9.75
C ALA A 193 14.35 -2.08 8.54
N ASP A 194 13.93 -0.82 8.77
CA ASP A 194 13.83 0.19 7.70
C ASP A 194 15.21 0.61 7.19
N ILE A 195 16.20 0.79 8.08
CA ILE A 195 17.58 1.13 7.70
C ILE A 195 18.20 0.04 6.81
N ASN A 196 17.97 -1.24 7.11
CA ASN A 196 18.46 -2.34 6.27
C ASN A 196 17.86 -2.25 4.86
N CYS A 197 16.56 -1.98 4.75
CA CYS A 197 15.92 -1.76 3.46
C CYS A 197 16.43 -0.52 2.74
N MET A 198 16.62 0.61 3.45
CA MET A 198 17.23 1.82 2.90
C MET A 198 18.59 1.54 2.26
N GLN A 199 19.44 0.77 2.96
CA GLN A 199 20.77 0.42 2.46
C GLN A 199 20.72 -0.39 1.17
N ASP A 200 19.78 -1.33 1.04
CA ASP A 200 19.64 -2.14 -0.17
C ASP A 200 18.95 -1.38 -1.30
N LEU A 201 17.98 -0.53 -1.00
CA LEU A 201 17.31 0.33 -1.97
C LEU A 201 18.28 1.30 -2.65
N LEU A 202 19.29 1.81 -1.93
CA LEU A 202 20.34 2.65 -2.51
C LEU A 202 21.21 1.91 -3.54
N LYS A 203 21.32 0.57 -3.46
CA LYS A 203 22.05 -0.27 -4.43
C LYS A 203 21.22 -0.57 -5.68
N SER A 204 19.92 -0.29 -5.67
CA SER A 204 19.05 -0.53 -6.82
C SER A 204 19.51 0.31 -8.03
N PRO A 205 19.50 -0.26 -9.25
CA PRO A 205 19.74 0.51 -10.46
C PRO A 205 18.64 1.56 -10.71
N ILE A 206 17.45 1.36 -10.14
CA ILE A 206 16.33 2.29 -10.25
C ILE A 206 16.65 3.57 -9.48
N GLN A 207 16.65 4.69 -10.19
CA GLN A 207 16.93 6.03 -9.66
C GLN A 207 15.67 6.64 -9.03
N TRP A 208 15.14 5.98 -8.00
CA TRP A 208 13.98 6.40 -7.25
C TRP A 208 14.19 7.75 -6.56
N LYS A 209 13.09 8.49 -6.33
CA LYS A 209 13.08 9.87 -5.83
C LYS A 209 12.73 9.98 -4.36
N TYR A 210 11.76 9.19 -3.92
CA TYR A 210 11.29 9.16 -2.54
C TYR A 210 11.16 7.74 -2.04
N LEU A 211 11.36 7.57 -0.74
CA LEU A 211 11.11 6.36 0.03
C LEU A 211 9.89 6.56 0.93
N LEU A 212 8.96 5.61 0.85
CA LEU A 212 7.85 5.45 1.77
C LEU A 212 8.03 4.12 2.51
N ASN A 213 8.00 4.13 3.84
CA ASN A 213 7.94 2.86 4.57
C ASN A 213 6.48 2.40 4.77
N THR A 214 6.28 1.11 4.99
CA THR A 214 4.98 0.50 5.28
C THR A 214 5.14 -0.65 6.26
N CYS A 215 4.08 -0.95 7.00
CA CYS A 215 3.90 -2.20 7.74
C CYS A 215 2.86 -3.10 7.06
N GLY A 216 2.77 -4.37 7.49
CA GLY A 216 1.83 -5.36 6.93
C GLY A 216 0.33 -5.08 7.15
N THR A 217 -0.07 -3.97 7.77
CA THR A 217 -1.49 -3.58 7.96
C THR A 217 -1.81 -2.22 7.34
N ASP A 218 -0.88 -1.66 6.57
CA ASP A 218 -1.13 -0.47 5.77
C ASP A 218 -1.88 -0.79 4.49
N PHE A 219 -2.58 0.21 3.96
CA PHE A 219 -3.12 0.18 2.61
C PHE A 219 -3.04 1.56 1.96
N PRO A 220 -2.75 1.66 0.65
CA PRO A 220 -2.79 2.93 -0.07
C PRO A 220 -4.20 3.52 -0.08
N ILE A 221 -4.29 4.85 -0.10
CA ILE A 221 -5.53 5.60 -0.32
C ILE A 221 -5.43 6.59 -1.48
N LYS A 222 -4.35 6.45 -2.26
CA LYS A 222 -4.00 7.19 -3.47
C LYS A 222 -3.45 6.20 -4.49
N THR A 223 -3.74 6.43 -5.76
CA THR A 223 -3.11 5.74 -6.89
C THR A 223 -1.63 6.11 -6.99
N ASN A 224 -0.83 5.33 -7.73
CA ASN A 224 0.58 5.68 -7.94
C ASN A 224 0.74 7.05 -8.63
N ALA A 225 -0.14 7.41 -9.57
CA ALA A 225 -0.16 8.73 -10.20
C ALA A 225 -0.41 9.87 -9.19
N GLU A 226 -1.40 9.74 -8.31
CA GLU A 226 -1.67 10.72 -7.26
C GLU A 226 -0.53 10.82 -6.23
N MET A 227 0.10 9.68 -5.89
CA MET A 227 1.30 9.67 -5.04
C MET A 227 2.44 10.44 -5.72
N VAL A 228 2.72 10.17 -7.00
CA VAL A 228 3.74 10.90 -7.78
C VAL A 228 3.48 12.41 -7.78
N GLN A 229 2.24 12.83 -8.01
CA GLN A 229 1.85 14.24 -7.99
C GLN A 229 2.10 14.88 -6.61
N SER A 230 1.66 14.20 -5.54
CA SER A 230 1.86 14.67 -4.16
C SER A 230 3.35 14.80 -3.81
N LEU A 231 4.17 13.83 -4.23
CA LEU A 231 5.62 13.83 -3.97
C LEU A 231 6.37 14.88 -4.79
N LYS A 232 5.92 15.18 -6.02
CA LYS A 232 6.47 16.30 -6.81
C LYS A 232 6.24 17.64 -6.11
N LEU A 233 5.08 17.83 -5.49
CA LEU A 233 4.75 19.06 -4.75
C LEU A 233 5.63 19.28 -3.51
N LEU A 234 6.22 18.22 -2.95
CA LEU A 234 7.19 18.35 -1.87
C LEU A 234 8.49 19.02 -2.31
N ASN A 235 8.81 19.04 -3.61
CA ASN A 235 9.96 19.74 -4.19
C ASN A 235 11.29 19.49 -3.44
N GLY A 236 11.59 18.22 -3.16
CA GLY A 236 12.79 17.77 -2.45
C GLY A 236 12.69 17.80 -0.93
N LYS A 237 11.58 18.26 -0.34
CA LYS A 237 11.31 18.18 1.10
C LYS A 237 10.78 16.81 1.49
N ASN A 238 10.97 16.45 2.75
CA ASN A 238 10.36 15.25 3.33
C ASN A 238 9.00 15.60 3.97
N SER A 239 8.19 14.59 4.31
CA SER A 239 6.97 14.77 5.08
C SER A 239 6.78 13.61 6.07
N MET A 240 6.69 13.96 7.35
CA MET A 240 6.44 13.05 8.47
C MET A 240 5.99 13.86 9.69
N GLU A 241 5.36 13.20 10.66
CA GLU A 241 5.01 13.82 11.94
C GLU A 241 6.29 14.26 12.67
N SER A 242 6.32 15.50 13.13
CA SER A 242 7.44 16.09 13.88
C SER A 242 6.95 17.28 14.71
N GLU A 243 6.72 17.03 15.99
CA GLU A 243 6.15 17.98 16.94
C GLU A 243 6.96 18.04 18.23
N THR A 244 6.91 19.19 18.91
CA THR A 244 7.32 19.26 20.30
C THR A 244 6.24 18.64 21.17
N VAL A 245 6.58 17.58 21.92
CA VAL A 245 5.61 16.89 22.78
C VAL A 245 6.14 16.85 24.20
N GLU A 246 5.38 17.46 25.10
CA GLU A 246 5.64 17.37 26.53
C GLU A 246 5.32 15.96 27.05
N GLY A 247 6.10 15.49 28.04
CA GLY A 247 5.81 14.24 28.74
C GLY A 247 6.31 12.94 28.09
N LYS A 248 6.88 12.98 26.86
CA LYS A 248 7.52 11.80 26.24
C LYS A 248 9.03 11.67 26.52
N ASN A 249 9.65 12.69 27.11
CA ASN A 249 11.11 12.78 27.31
C ASN A 249 11.72 11.57 28.05
N GLY A 250 10.95 10.92 28.93
CA GLY A 250 11.40 9.74 29.66
C GLY A 250 11.81 8.57 28.76
N ARG A 251 11.35 8.53 27.50
CA ARG A 251 11.68 7.49 26.52
C ARG A 251 13.14 7.52 26.05
N TRP A 252 13.77 8.68 26.04
CA TRP A 252 15.15 8.85 25.58
C TRP A 252 16.09 9.45 26.64
N GLN A 253 15.56 9.87 27.79
CA GLN A 253 16.37 10.32 28.93
C GLN A 253 17.02 9.17 29.72
N TYR A 254 16.49 7.95 29.60
CA TYR A 254 16.92 6.77 30.36
C TYR A 254 17.34 5.64 29.42
N HIS A 255 18.29 4.83 29.88
CA HIS A 255 18.70 3.60 29.22
C HIS A 255 17.58 2.56 29.34
N HIS A 256 17.37 1.79 28.28
CA HIS A 256 16.41 0.70 28.25
C HIS A 256 17.10 -0.61 27.92
N ASP A 257 16.87 -1.62 28.76
CA ASP A 257 17.33 -2.98 28.48
C ASP A 257 16.44 -3.61 27.42
N VAL A 258 17.04 -4.08 26.33
CA VAL A 258 16.35 -4.74 25.22
C VAL A 258 16.51 -6.25 25.37
N THR A 259 15.46 -6.90 25.85
CA THR A 259 15.35 -8.38 25.88
C THR A 259 14.21 -8.81 24.94
N ASN A 260 13.30 -9.70 25.37
CA ASN A 260 12.04 -9.93 24.65
C ASN A 260 11.05 -8.76 24.81
N VAL A 261 11.27 -7.94 25.82
CA VAL A 261 10.55 -6.69 26.09
C VAL A 261 11.58 -5.58 26.35
N VAL A 262 11.17 -4.34 26.09
CA VAL A 262 11.99 -3.15 26.38
C VAL A 262 11.59 -2.62 27.75
N THR A 263 12.54 -2.58 28.68
CA THR A 263 12.32 -2.16 30.07
C THR A 263 13.17 -0.94 30.37
N ARG A 264 12.56 0.13 30.90
CA ARG A 264 13.29 1.30 31.36
C ARG A 264 14.12 0.97 32.59
N THR A 265 15.39 1.36 32.57
CA THR A 265 16.28 1.31 33.73
C THR A 265 16.32 2.66 34.45
N ASP A 266 16.90 2.71 35.65
CA ASP A 266 17.12 3.98 36.36
C ASP A 266 18.40 4.72 35.89
N VAL A 267 19.12 4.18 34.91
CA VAL A 267 20.35 4.77 34.37
C VAL A 267 19.99 5.89 33.40
N LYS A 268 20.38 7.13 33.74
CA LYS A 268 20.20 8.28 32.86
C LYS A 268 21.21 8.26 31.71
N LYS A 269 20.74 8.48 30.47
CA LYS A 269 21.60 8.59 29.29
C LYS A 269 22.33 9.93 29.25
N SER A 270 23.44 9.97 28.52
CA SER A 270 24.04 11.25 28.09
C SER A 270 23.04 12.04 27.25
N PRO A 271 23.21 13.38 27.13
CA PRO A 271 22.46 14.15 26.14
C PRO A 271 22.65 13.58 24.72
N PRO A 272 21.65 13.74 23.82
CA PRO A 272 21.79 13.37 22.41
C PRO A 272 23.03 14.02 21.78
N PRO A 273 23.83 13.31 20.98
CA PRO A 273 25.03 13.85 20.34
C PRO A 273 24.70 14.70 19.09
N ILE A 274 23.70 15.57 19.19
CA ILE A 274 23.23 16.47 18.12
C ILE A 274 23.00 17.87 18.68
N GLN A 275 23.07 18.88 17.83
CA GLN A 275 22.78 20.27 18.24
C GLN A 275 21.28 20.59 18.27
N SER A 276 20.47 19.83 17.54
CA SER A 276 19.04 20.07 17.42
C SER A 276 18.27 19.46 18.59
N PRO A 277 17.14 20.07 19.02
CA PRO A 277 16.25 19.44 20.00
C PRO A 277 15.71 18.10 19.52
N MET A 278 15.27 17.27 20.46
CA MET A 278 14.49 16.07 20.17
C MET A 278 13.05 16.45 19.83
N PHE A 279 12.45 15.74 18.86
CA PHE A 279 11.06 15.89 18.44
C PHE A 279 10.35 14.55 18.50
N SER A 280 9.03 14.56 18.68
CA SER A 280 8.18 13.37 18.63
C SER A 280 7.50 13.28 17.26
N GLY A 281 7.25 12.05 16.84
CA GLY A 281 6.38 11.74 15.71
C GLY A 281 5.93 10.29 15.78
N ASN A 282 5.88 9.65 14.62
CA ASN A 282 5.56 8.24 14.49
C ASN A 282 6.57 7.51 13.57
N ALA A 283 6.41 6.19 13.45
CA ALA A 283 7.33 5.34 12.70
C ALA A 283 7.28 5.52 11.17
N TYR A 284 6.33 6.30 10.64
CA TYR A 284 6.05 6.38 9.21
C TYR A 284 6.52 7.69 8.60
N PHE A 285 7.13 7.61 7.42
CA PHE A 285 7.72 8.77 6.77
C PHE A 285 7.61 8.72 5.25
N VAL A 286 7.71 9.91 4.65
CA VAL A 286 8.02 10.15 3.25
C VAL A 286 9.34 10.92 3.19
N VAL A 287 10.40 10.30 2.67
CA VAL A 287 11.75 10.92 2.65
C VAL A 287 12.36 10.89 1.26
N SER A 288 13.11 11.92 0.91
CA SER A 288 13.88 12.00 -0.34
C SER A 288 15.00 10.95 -0.38
N ARG A 289 15.48 10.61 -1.58
CA ARG A 289 16.68 9.76 -1.72
C ARG A 289 17.90 10.39 -1.07
N GLU A 290 18.04 11.70 -1.17
CA GLU A 290 19.13 12.47 -0.58
C GLU A 290 19.13 12.37 0.95
N PHE A 291 17.95 12.37 1.59
CA PHE A 291 17.83 12.07 3.02
C PHE A 291 18.40 10.68 3.34
N VAL A 292 17.98 9.66 2.58
CA VAL A 292 18.42 8.27 2.80
C VAL A 292 19.92 8.10 2.55
N GLU A 293 20.50 8.79 1.58
CA GLU A 293 21.96 8.78 1.40
C GLU A 293 22.68 9.46 2.57
N HIS A 294 22.13 10.55 3.08
CA HIS A 294 22.76 11.36 4.10
C HIS A 294 22.88 10.63 5.44
N ILE A 295 21.89 9.82 5.83
CA ILE A 295 21.97 9.04 7.09
C ILE A 295 23.15 8.06 7.12
N PHE A 296 23.61 7.58 5.96
CA PHE A 296 24.77 6.68 5.86
C PHE A 296 26.11 7.42 5.71
N LYS A 297 26.09 8.71 5.38
CA LYS A 297 27.30 9.52 5.12
C LYS A 297 27.68 10.43 6.30
N SER A 298 26.70 10.89 7.08
CA SER A 298 26.91 11.86 8.16
C SER A 298 27.34 11.19 9.46
N LYS A 299 28.52 11.57 9.98
CA LYS A 299 29.03 11.08 11.27
C LYS A 299 28.14 11.48 12.44
N GLU A 300 27.62 12.71 12.45
CA GLU A 300 26.69 13.19 13.47
C GLU A 300 25.44 12.30 13.54
N ILE A 301 24.86 11.94 12.39
CA ILE A 301 23.68 11.08 12.34
C ILE A 301 24.00 9.64 12.74
N GLN A 302 25.17 9.12 12.36
CA GLN A 302 25.61 7.79 12.80
C GLN A 302 25.79 7.73 14.32
N ASP A 303 26.37 8.77 14.93
CA ASP A 303 26.51 8.87 16.37
C ASP A 303 25.15 8.99 17.07
N PHE A 304 24.23 9.76 16.48
CA PHE A 304 22.86 9.87 16.97
C PHE A 304 22.10 8.54 16.90
N MET A 305 22.19 7.82 15.77
CA MET A 305 21.59 6.50 15.61
C MET A 305 22.17 5.49 16.60
N GLU A 306 23.47 5.53 16.88
CA GLU A 306 24.08 4.70 17.91
C GLU A 306 23.53 5.03 19.30
N TRP A 307 23.42 6.33 19.61
CA TRP A 307 22.85 6.80 20.87
C TRP A 307 21.36 6.45 21.03
N GLU A 308 20.60 6.27 19.94
CA GLU A 308 19.19 5.89 19.94
C GLU A 308 18.93 4.40 20.19
N LYS A 309 19.95 3.52 20.19
CA LYS A 309 19.74 2.06 20.19
C LYS A 309 19.07 1.50 21.45
N ASP A 310 19.25 2.18 22.57
CA ASP A 310 18.82 1.83 23.93
C ASP A 310 17.77 2.83 24.47
N THR A 311 17.04 3.51 23.59
CA THR A 311 15.84 4.31 23.93
C THR A 311 14.56 3.50 23.73
N TYR A 312 13.44 4.01 24.23
CA TYR A 312 12.11 3.37 24.08
C TYR A 312 11.32 3.96 22.92
N SER A 313 10.94 3.12 21.97
CA SER A 313 10.27 3.52 20.72
C SER A 313 11.06 4.59 19.95
N PRO A 314 12.35 4.36 19.61
CA PRO A 314 13.14 5.30 18.81
C PRO A 314 12.49 5.65 17.47
N ASP A 315 11.66 4.75 16.93
CA ASP A 315 10.87 4.99 15.72
C ASP A 315 9.87 6.16 15.86
N GLU A 316 9.48 6.53 17.08
CA GLU A 316 8.57 7.65 17.36
C GLU A 316 9.28 8.97 17.69
N HIS A 317 10.61 9.05 17.58
CA HIS A 317 11.34 10.32 17.78
C HIS A 317 12.58 10.50 16.92
N MET A 318 13.27 9.43 16.51
CA MET A 318 14.47 9.55 15.69
C MET A 318 14.18 10.20 14.34
N TRP A 319 13.18 9.70 13.59
CA TRP A 319 12.81 10.26 12.28
C TRP A 319 12.33 11.71 12.40
N ALA A 320 11.45 11.96 13.36
CA ALA A 320 10.94 13.30 13.67
C ALA A 320 12.06 14.28 14.02
N THR A 321 13.12 13.81 14.70
CA THR A 321 14.29 14.62 15.07
C THR A 321 15.20 14.88 13.87
N LEU A 322 15.52 13.86 13.07
CA LEU A 322 16.29 14.01 11.84
C LEU A 322 15.62 14.99 10.88
N GLN A 323 14.29 14.98 10.80
CA GLN A 323 13.51 15.91 9.97
C GLN A 323 13.67 17.39 10.39
N ARG A 324 14.26 17.67 11.56
CA ARG A 324 14.44 19.02 12.10
C ARG A 324 15.89 19.48 12.18
N MET A 325 16.82 18.65 11.73
CA MET A 325 18.24 18.96 11.72
C MET A 325 18.62 19.78 10.48
N PRO A 326 19.28 20.96 10.64
CA PRO A 326 19.68 21.80 9.51
C PRO A 326 20.61 21.13 8.49
N SER A 327 21.38 20.13 8.91
CA SER A 327 22.30 19.37 8.05
C SER A 327 21.61 18.33 7.16
N VAL A 328 20.36 17.96 7.48
CA VAL A 328 19.63 16.86 6.83
C VAL A 328 18.92 17.34 5.56
N PRO A 329 19.11 16.69 4.40
CA PRO A 329 18.37 17.02 3.18
C PRO A 329 16.85 16.91 3.33
N GLY A 330 16.14 17.92 2.82
CA GLY A 330 14.67 17.96 2.87
C GLY A 330 14.06 18.22 4.26
N SER A 331 14.89 18.57 5.25
CA SER A 331 14.45 18.89 6.61
C SER A 331 13.72 20.23 6.69
N ASN A 332 12.99 20.42 7.79
CA ASN A 332 12.39 21.69 8.17
C ASN A 332 13.16 22.31 9.35
N PRO A 333 13.19 23.64 9.51
CA PRO A 333 13.79 24.26 10.69
C PRO A 333 13.16 23.77 12.02
N SER A 334 13.97 23.74 13.08
CA SER A 334 13.54 23.31 14.42
C SER A 334 12.51 24.23 15.09
N ASN A 335 12.22 25.41 14.52
CA ASN A 335 11.23 26.33 15.07
C ASN A 335 9.82 25.72 15.04
N VAL A 336 9.04 25.93 16.11
CA VAL A 336 7.67 25.44 16.31
C VAL A 336 6.72 25.74 15.14
N LYS A 337 6.97 26.81 14.36
CA LYS A 337 6.18 27.14 13.16
C LYS A 337 6.24 26.10 12.05
N TYR A 338 7.19 25.17 12.11
CA TYR A 338 7.35 24.08 11.13
C TYR A 338 6.90 22.72 11.66
N GLU A 339 6.21 22.70 12.80
CA GLU A 339 5.61 21.46 13.29
C GLU A 339 4.62 20.89 12.28
N GLN A 340 4.65 19.55 12.18
CA GLN A 340 3.70 18.79 11.38
C GLN A 340 3.10 17.70 12.26
N SER A 341 1.81 17.80 12.53
CA SER A 341 1.04 16.70 13.12
C SER A 341 0.86 15.55 12.14
N ASP A 342 0.42 14.41 12.66
CA ASP A 342 0.01 13.24 11.87
C ASP A 342 -1.05 13.59 10.80
N MET A 343 -1.99 14.47 11.13
CA MET A 343 -3.03 14.93 10.22
C MET A 343 -2.50 15.89 9.15
N ASN A 344 -1.43 16.65 9.41
CA ASN A 344 -0.86 17.60 8.44
C ASN A 344 0.21 16.96 7.55
N ALA A 345 0.97 16.00 8.04
CA ALA A 345 1.89 15.22 7.23
C ALA A 345 1.13 14.33 6.24
N ILE A 346 1.74 13.99 5.09
CA ILE A 346 1.07 13.16 4.08
C ILE A 346 1.33 11.66 4.28
N ALA A 347 2.24 11.28 5.18
CA ALA A 347 2.79 9.93 5.26
C ALA A 347 1.75 8.86 5.61
N ARG A 348 0.97 9.07 6.68
CA ARG A 348 0.02 8.07 7.17
C ARG A 348 -1.20 8.69 7.82
N LEU A 349 -2.38 8.22 7.40
CA LEU A 349 -3.64 8.48 8.08
C LEU A 349 -3.91 7.41 9.15
N VAL A 350 -4.03 7.84 10.40
CA VAL A 350 -4.30 6.95 11.56
C VAL A 350 -5.42 7.56 12.41
N LYS A 351 -6.41 6.76 12.80
CA LYS A 351 -7.37 7.16 13.84
C LYS A 351 -7.01 6.56 15.19
N TRP A 352 -6.84 7.42 16.18
CA TRP A 352 -6.71 7.08 17.59
C TRP A 352 -8.04 7.23 18.32
N SER A 353 -8.44 6.21 19.09
CA SER A 353 -9.74 6.10 19.75
C SER A 353 -10.09 7.28 20.66
N TYR A 354 -9.08 7.90 21.27
CA TYR A 354 -9.25 9.03 22.20
C TYR A 354 -9.35 10.40 21.52
N HIS A 355 -9.23 10.47 20.20
CA HIS A 355 -9.42 11.67 19.38
C HIS A 355 -10.61 11.55 18.41
N GLU A 356 -11.25 10.38 18.36
CA GLU A 356 -12.45 10.18 17.57
C GLU A 356 -13.64 10.95 18.14
N GLY A 357 -14.48 11.52 17.28
CA GLY A 357 -15.68 12.21 17.73
C GLY A 357 -16.42 12.97 16.64
N ASP A 358 -17.30 13.86 17.05
CA ASP A 358 -18.01 14.74 16.13
C ASP A 358 -17.09 15.83 15.60
N LEU A 359 -16.94 15.88 14.27
CA LEU A 359 -16.14 16.89 13.57
C LEU A 359 -16.63 18.31 13.87
N LYS A 360 -17.94 18.51 14.03
CA LYS A 360 -18.51 19.82 14.37
C LYS A 360 -18.16 20.26 15.78
N SER A 361 -17.81 19.32 16.63
CA SER A 361 -17.40 19.53 18.02
C SER A 361 -15.87 19.58 18.19
N GLY A 362 -15.11 19.61 17.09
CA GLY A 362 -13.65 19.79 17.10
C GLY A 362 -12.83 18.51 17.07
N ALA A 363 -13.44 17.33 16.89
CA ALA A 363 -12.68 16.10 16.66
C ALA A 363 -11.96 16.15 15.29
N PRO A 364 -10.69 15.68 15.19
CA PRO A 364 -9.97 15.63 13.92
C PRO A 364 -10.57 14.63 12.92
N TYR A 365 -11.27 13.60 13.40
CA TYR A 365 -11.83 12.55 12.57
C TYR A 365 -13.06 11.87 13.20
N PRO A 366 -13.98 11.32 12.36
CA PRO A 366 -15.19 10.67 12.85
C PRO A 366 -14.88 9.33 13.55
N PRO A 367 -15.80 8.80 14.37
CA PRO A 367 -15.64 7.51 15.03
C PRO A 367 -15.30 6.36 14.09
N CYS A 368 -14.50 5.42 14.59
CA CYS A 368 -14.13 4.20 13.89
C CYS A 368 -15.37 3.33 13.62
N THR A 369 -15.52 2.82 12.40
CA THR A 369 -16.62 1.92 12.03
C THR A 369 -16.23 0.43 12.05
N GLY A 370 -14.94 0.15 12.25
CA GLY A 370 -14.40 -1.19 12.47
C GLY A 370 -14.25 -1.50 13.96
N MET A 371 -13.01 -1.70 14.41
CA MET A 371 -12.70 -1.94 15.84
C MET A 371 -11.37 -1.31 16.25
N HIS A 372 -11.14 -1.11 17.55
CA HIS A 372 -9.86 -0.62 18.05
C HIS A 372 -8.94 -1.76 18.48
N ARG A 373 -7.65 -1.68 18.12
CA ARG A 373 -6.59 -2.56 18.62
C ARG A 373 -5.43 -1.72 19.12
N ARG A 374 -5.21 -1.72 20.44
CA ARG A 374 -4.23 -0.84 21.13
C ARG A 374 -4.49 0.64 20.83
N ALA A 375 -5.74 1.09 21.02
CA ALA A 375 -6.23 2.44 20.74
C ALA A 375 -6.19 2.91 19.26
N VAL A 376 -5.68 2.12 18.33
CA VAL A 376 -5.71 2.45 16.88
C VAL A 376 -6.92 1.79 16.22
N CYS A 377 -7.66 2.55 15.42
CA CYS A 377 -8.76 2.03 14.60
C CYS A 377 -8.21 1.07 13.53
N VAL A 378 -8.80 -0.13 13.50
CA VAL A 378 -8.76 -1.04 12.36
C VAL A 378 -10.01 -0.73 11.53
N TYR A 379 -9.81 -0.10 10.37
CA TYR A 379 -10.87 0.52 9.59
C TYR A 379 -11.94 -0.48 9.14
N GLY A 380 -13.19 -0.04 9.20
CA GLY A 380 -14.32 -0.71 8.58
C GLY A 380 -14.70 -0.06 7.25
N ALA A 381 -15.58 -0.71 6.49
CA ALA A 381 -16.06 -0.17 5.21
C ALA A 381 -16.72 1.22 5.36
N GLY A 382 -17.33 1.51 6.51
CA GLY A 382 -17.95 2.81 6.80
C GLY A 382 -16.95 3.96 6.97
N ASP A 383 -15.67 3.67 7.18
CA ASP A 383 -14.63 4.70 7.28
C ASP A 383 -14.19 5.21 5.89
N LEU A 384 -14.43 4.44 4.81
CA LEU A 384 -13.81 4.68 3.51
C LEU A 384 -14.20 6.02 2.88
N LYS A 385 -15.47 6.42 2.97
CA LYS A 385 -15.94 7.71 2.44
C LYS A 385 -15.14 8.89 2.96
N TRP A 386 -14.82 8.86 4.25
CA TRP A 386 -14.00 9.91 4.86
C TRP A 386 -12.52 9.73 4.55
N ILE A 387 -12.01 8.48 4.55
CA ILE A 387 -10.59 8.16 4.28
C ILE A 387 -10.17 8.65 2.90
N VAL A 388 -10.94 8.39 1.85
CA VAL A 388 -10.53 8.75 0.47
C VAL A 388 -10.46 10.27 0.24
N GLN A 389 -11.08 11.06 1.11
CA GLN A 389 -11.07 12.53 1.05
C GLN A 389 -9.83 13.13 1.71
N GLN A 390 -9.03 12.35 2.44
CA GLN A 390 -7.84 12.84 3.12
C GLN A 390 -6.65 12.93 2.15
N HIS A 391 -5.70 13.83 2.40
CA HIS A 391 -4.53 14.02 1.53
C HIS A 391 -3.42 13.00 1.74
N HIS A 392 -3.50 12.16 2.77
CA HIS A 392 -2.48 11.15 3.05
C HIS A 392 -2.32 10.16 1.89
N LEU A 393 -1.13 9.55 1.80
CA LEU A 393 -0.81 8.58 0.76
C LEU A 393 -1.29 7.17 1.13
N LEU A 394 -1.15 6.81 2.41
CA LEU A 394 -1.55 5.52 2.96
C LEU A 394 -2.30 5.70 4.28
N ALA A 395 -3.06 4.68 4.66
CA ALA A 395 -3.79 4.64 5.93
C ALA A 395 -3.50 3.36 6.72
N ASN A 396 -3.55 3.48 8.06
CA ASN A 396 -3.32 2.40 9.03
C ASN A 396 -4.47 2.39 10.07
N LYS A 397 -5.13 1.27 10.39
CA LYS A 397 -4.85 -0.13 10.03
C LYS A 397 -5.98 -0.77 9.23
N PHE A 398 -5.63 -1.73 8.38
CA PHE A 398 -6.56 -2.65 7.73
C PHE A 398 -6.28 -4.09 8.16
N ASP A 399 -7.35 -4.88 8.35
CA ASP A 399 -7.26 -6.29 8.72
C ASP A 399 -8.45 -7.04 8.07
N PRO A 400 -8.21 -8.02 7.17
CA PRO A 400 -9.29 -8.74 6.50
C PRO A 400 -10.15 -9.59 7.46
N GLU A 401 -9.64 -9.86 8.67
CA GLU A 401 -10.41 -10.53 9.73
C GLU A 401 -11.35 -9.58 10.49
N VAL A 402 -11.20 -8.26 10.31
CA VAL A 402 -12.07 -7.23 10.87
C VAL A 402 -13.08 -6.75 9.82
N ASP A 403 -12.59 -6.32 8.66
CA ASP A 403 -13.44 -5.86 7.56
C ASP A 403 -12.74 -6.03 6.19
N ASP A 404 -12.93 -7.19 5.56
CA ASP A 404 -12.41 -7.49 4.21
C ASP A 404 -13.08 -6.64 3.13
N VAL A 405 -14.30 -6.15 3.37
CA VAL A 405 -15.02 -5.26 2.44
C VAL A 405 -14.30 -3.92 2.36
N ALA A 406 -13.78 -3.40 3.48
CA ALA A 406 -12.98 -2.18 3.47
C ALA A 406 -11.78 -2.29 2.51
N ILE A 407 -11.06 -3.42 2.55
CA ILE A 407 -9.87 -3.62 1.71
C ILE A 407 -10.28 -3.87 0.24
N LYS A 408 -11.31 -4.68 -0.01
CA LYS A 408 -11.83 -4.95 -1.37
C LYS A 408 -12.29 -3.66 -2.06
N CYS A 409 -13.00 -2.81 -1.33
CA CYS A 409 -13.50 -1.57 -1.90
C CYS A 409 -12.39 -0.55 -2.15
N MET A 410 -11.36 -0.51 -1.29
CA MET A 410 -10.16 0.27 -1.59
C MET A 410 -9.39 -0.27 -2.80
N GLU A 411 -9.26 -1.59 -2.96
CA GLU A 411 -8.67 -2.19 -4.17
C GLU A 411 -9.44 -1.84 -5.44
N ALA A 412 -10.77 -1.89 -5.39
CA ALA A 412 -11.62 -1.51 -6.50
C ALA A 412 -11.47 -0.03 -6.85
N PHE A 413 -11.49 0.86 -5.85
CA PHE A 413 -11.38 2.31 -6.01
C PHE A 413 -10.05 2.75 -6.62
N LEU A 414 -8.95 2.12 -6.20
CA LEU A 414 -7.62 2.47 -6.71
C LEU A 414 -7.34 1.89 -8.11
N ARG A 415 -8.25 1.04 -8.63
CA ARG A 415 -8.12 0.36 -9.93
C ARG A 415 -9.19 0.77 -10.94
N SER A 416 -10.19 1.55 -10.51
CA SER A 416 -11.33 1.96 -11.33
C SER A 416 -11.00 3.06 -12.33
#